data_AF-A0A0B4GT41-F1
#
_entry.id   AF-A0A0B4GT41-F1
#
_cell.length_a   1.000
_cell.length_b   1.000
_cell.length_c   1.000
_cell.angle_alpha   90.00
_cell.angle_beta   90.00
_cell.angle_gamma   90.00
#
_symmetry.space_group_name_H-M   'P 1'
#
loop_
_entity.id
_entity.type
_entity.pdbx_description
1 polymer ?
#
loop_
_entity_poly.entity_id
_entity_poly.type
_entity_poly.pdbx_seq_one_letter_code
_entity_poly.pdbx_strand_id
1 'polypeptide(L)'
;MALNPQFNAKNENTLAFINVKQDFALFKVEIPKQFEGLGKALSHSRRQNAESGPQHRVARRLGALFEQVIPNIDVLSAAYGERVSEIATLSQFDLRNVDHGPFSGHVGVDGTSIYAAVSSGKSIIALHLLACMLARMFSGAEATAIWAQLVDCRLKEIQEASEASQLQGIAALYAAEQGRQILRDDLASWDASARAWLQTANEAKKREDTQLKLIVRNLLSIHNSGTTYSNVIENWIVAMKTCQNLIRGVPQDVTNGAVLLGLMSWHIYPDLNIFCPDRYVAFNDRLVKAGGVITLGLESQDGSLSGVSWSVSLSHLRFYGDPVVIEKSSEDSDRITVQELRYITLGCVFGSWTRPTSIKVEEAAECLAALGEALECHRSPTVEKVYGSSLGWITLLTDTAKCFLSAVDKERETALYFIEFGRRQRSKFPG
;
A
#
# COMPACT_ATOMS: atom_id res chain seq x y z
N MET A 1 -44.79 -2.10 56.39
CA MET A 1 -44.44 -1.50 55.08
C MET A 1 -42.96 -1.18 55.13
N ALA A 2 -42.11 -2.14 54.76
CA ALA A 2 -40.66 -2.02 54.81
C ALA A 2 -40.12 -2.04 53.38
N LEU A 3 -39.41 -0.98 53.01
CA LEU A 3 -38.73 -0.78 51.73
C LEU A 3 -37.54 -1.74 51.65
N ASN A 4 -37.53 -2.60 50.63
CA ASN A 4 -36.34 -3.38 50.26
C ASN A 4 -35.34 -2.48 49.53
N PRO A 5 -34.06 -2.43 49.92
CA PRO A 5 -33.04 -1.78 49.12
C PRO A 5 -32.58 -2.74 48.02
N GLN A 6 -33.08 -2.56 46.80
CA GLN A 6 -32.39 -3.01 45.59
C GLN A 6 -31.26 -2.01 45.30
N PHE A 7 -30.10 -2.17 45.93
CA PHE A 7 -28.90 -1.43 45.55
C PHE A 7 -27.78 -2.39 45.12
N ASN A 8 -27.46 -2.28 43.82
CA ASN A 8 -26.10 -2.09 43.32
C ASN A 8 -25.10 -3.25 43.13
N ALA A 9 -25.54 -4.50 42.96
CA ALA A 9 -24.61 -5.58 42.56
C ALA A 9 -24.11 -5.48 41.10
N LYS A 10 -24.79 -4.73 40.22
CA LYS A 10 -24.40 -4.57 38.80
C LYS A 10 -23.26 -3.56 38.60
N ASN A 11 -23.15 -2.51 39.43
CA ASN A 11 -22.13 -1.48 39.22
C ASN A 11 -20.77 -1.88 39.79
N GLU A 12 -20.69 -2.61 40.91
CA GLU A 12 -19.41 -2.99 41.51
C GLU A 12 -18.63 -3.98 40.64
N ASN A 13 -19.29 -4.99 40.06
CA ASN A 13 -18.65 -5.88 39.09
C ASN A 13 -18.24 -5.11 37.83
N THR A 14 -19.09 -4.21 37.33
CA THR A 14 -18.78 -3.42 36.13
C THR A 14 -17.55 -2.51 36.36
N LEU A 15 -17.42 -1.88 37.54
CA LEU A 15 -16.27 -1.04 37.92
C LEU A 15 -14.99 -1.85 38.12
N ALA A 16 -15.07 -3.01 38.78
CA ALA A 16 -13.92 -3.92 38.93
C ALA A 16 -13.43 -4.45 37.57
N PHE A 17 -14.36 -4.78 36.66
CA PHE A 17 -14.02 -5.14 35.29
C PHE A 17 -13.46 -3.96 34.48
N ILE A 18 -13.91 -2.71 34.70
CA ILE A 18 -13.35 -1.53 34.02
C ILE A 18 -11.87 -1.33 34.38
N ASN A 19 -11.48 -1.45 35.66
CA ASN A 19 -10.07 -1.36 36.07
C ASN A 19 -9.21 -2.49 35.48
N VAL A 20 -9.73 -3.73 35.44
CA VAL A 20 -9.02 -4.87 34.82
C VAL A 20 -8.96 -4.75 33.28
N LYS A 21 -9.94 -4.09 32.64
CA LYS A 21 -10.01 -3.89 31.17
C LYS A 21 -9.01 -2.87 30.65
N GLN A 22 -8.63 -1.87 31.46
CA GLN A 22 -7.61 -0.88 31.10
C GLN A 22 -6.21 -1.53 31.01
N ASP A 23 -5.98 -2.63 31.75
CA ASP A 23 -4.71 -3.37 31.77
C ASP A 23 -4.49 -4.28 30.55
N PHE A 24 -5.54 -4.83 29.93
CA PHE A 24 -5.38 -5.71 28.76
C PHE A 24 -4.92 -4.98 27.49
N ALA A 25 -5.10 -3.66 27.44
CA ALA A 25 -4.51 -2.83 26.40
C ALA A 25 -2.99 -2.63 26.60
N LEU A 26 -2.42 -3.08 27.73
CA LEU A 26 -0.99 -3.03 28.05
C LEU A 26 -0.33 -4.42 28.01
N PHE A 27 -1.11 -5.48 27.75
CA PHE A 27 -0.59 -6.84 27.68
C PHE A 27 0.23 -7.06 26.41
N LYS A 28 1.55 -7.19 26.58
CA LYS A 28 2.52 -7.41 25.51
C LYS A 28 2.71 -8.91 25.25
N VAL A 29 2.63 -9.29 23.98
CA VAL A 29 2.95 -10.63 23.50
C VAL A 29 4.43 -10.72 23.14
N GLU A 30 5.04 -11.90 23.31
CA GLU A 30 6.39 -12.16 22.82
C GLU A 30 6.46 -11.95 21.30
N ILE A 31 7.43 -11.16 20.88
CA ILE A 31 7.57 -10.73 19.49
C ILE A 31 8.17 -11.89 18.69
N PRO A 32 7.55 -12.30 17.56
CA PRO A 32 8.09 -13.38 16.74
C PRO A 32 9.49 -13.03 16.22
N LYS A 33 10.37 -14.03 16.19
CA LYS A 33 11.79 -13.88 15.80
C LYS A 33 11.97 -13.24 14.41
N GLN A 34 11.01 -13.48 13.51
CA GLN A 34 11.01 -12.93 12.15
C GLN A 34 11.03 -11.39 12.15
N PHE A 35 10.51 -10.73 13.19
CA PHE A 35 10.45 -9.26 13.30
C PHE A 35 11.60 -8.65 14.13
N GLU A 36 12.59 -9.44 14.53
CA GLU A 36 13.69 -8.97 15.37
C GLU A 36 14.53 -7.88 14.69
N GLY A 37 14.76 -8.01 13.38
CA GLY A 37 15.50 -7.01 12.60
C GLY A 37 14.81 -5.65 12.60
N LEU A 38 13.47 -5.63 12.46
CA LEU A 38 12.70 -4.41 12.60
C LEU A 38 12.83 -3.79 14.01
N GLY A 39 12.67 -4.60 15.05
CA GLY A 39 12.75 -4.12 16.44
C GLY A 39 14.10 -3.47 16.79
N LYS A 40 15.19 -3.91 16.13
CA LYS A 40 16.53 -3.31 16.25
C LYS A 40 16.72 -2.06 15.39
N ALA A 41 15.97 -1.91 14.30
CA ALA A 41 16.04 -0.78 13.39
C ALA A 41 15.19 0.42 13.84
N LEU A 42 14.12 0.17 14.62
CA LEU A 42 13.25 1.24 15.12
C LEU A 42 13.98 2.15 16.12
N SER A 43 13.68 3.45 16.04
CA SER A 43 14.06 4.42 17.06
C SER A 43 13.42 4.07 18.41
N HIS A 44 14.04 4.53 19.50
CA HIS A 44 13.50 4.32 20.85
C HIS A 44 12.05 4.81 20.99
N SER A 45 11.75 6.00 20.45
CA SER A 45 10.40 6.59 20.49
C SER A 45 9.37 5.74 19.74
N ARG A 46 9.68 5.30 18.52
CA ARG A 46 8.79 4.43 17.73
C ARG A 46 8.56 3.09 18.41
N ARG A 47 9.62 2.48 18.95
CA ARG A 47 9.53 1.22 19.69
C ARG A 47 8.66 1.38 20.93
N GLN A 48 8.83 2.44 21.72
CA GLN A 48 7.99 2.71 22.88
C GLN A 48 6.51 2.92 22.47
N ASN A 49 6.25 3.66 21.40
CA ASN A 49 4.90 3.85 20.87
C ASN A 49 4.25 2.51 20.48
N ALA A 50 5.00 1.63 19.84
CA ALA A 50 4.55 0.33 19.39
C ALA A 50 4.36 -0.70 20.53
N GLU A 51 5.18 -0.64 21.58
CA GLU A 51 5.13 -1.62 22.67
C GLU A 51 4.16 -1.26 23.80
N SER A 52 3.94 0.03 24.06
CA SER A 52 3.09 0.48 25.17
C SER A 52 2.37 1.82 24.94
N GLY A 53 2.58 2.44 23.78
CA GLY A 53 2.02 3.75 23.46
C GLY A 53 0.70 3.71 22.69
N PRO A 54 0.32 4.84 22.07
CA PRO A 54 -0.92 4.96 21.30
C PRO A 54 -1.09 3.89 20.23
N GLN A 55 -0.05 3.62 19.43
CA GLN A 55 -0.12 2.64 18.33
C GLN A 55 -0.39 1.22 18.84
N HIS A 56 0.20 0.85 19.99
CA HIS A 56 -0.11 -0.42 20.66
C HIS A 56 -1.60 -0.52 21.02
N ARG A 57 -2.17 0.52 21.63
CA ARG A 57 -3.60 0.53 22.02
C ARG A 57 -4.51 0.43 20.80
N VAL A 58 -4.19 1.13 19.72
CA VAL A 58 -4.94 1.04 18.46
C VAL A 58 -4.89 -0.37 17.89
N ALA A 59 -3.71 -1.00 17.87
CA ALA A 59 -3.54 -2.38 17.43
C ALA A 59 -4.39 -3.36 18.25
N ARG A 60 -4.39 -3.24 19.59
CA ARG A 60 -5.23 -4.07 20.48
C ARG A 60 -6.72 -3.88 20.22
N ARG A 61 -7.18 -2.65 20.07
CA ARG A 61 -8.60 -2.32 19.81
C ARG A 61 -9.08 -2.84 18.46
N LEU A 62 -8.30 -2.61 17.41
CA LEU A 62 -8.56 -3.17 16.09
C LEU A 62 -8.52 -4.70 16.14
N GLY A 63 -7.54 -5.29 16.83
CA GLY A 63 -7.44 -6.73 17.04
C GLY A 63 -8.71 -7.31 17.64
N ALA A 64 -9.20 -6.75 18.74
CA ALA A 64 -10.45 -7.18 19.38
C ALA A 64 -11.67 -7.06 18.45
N LEU A 65 -11.73 -6.02 17.62
CA LEU A 65 -12.87 -5.75 16.73
C LEU A 65 -12.93 -6.68 15.50
N PHE A 66 -11.76 -7.08 14.97
CA PHE A 66 -11.64 -7.85 13.73
C PHE A 66 -11.23 -9.31 13.92
N GLU A 67 -10.95 -9.77 15.16
CA GLU A 67 -10.44 -11.12 15.44
C GLU A 67 -11.23 -12.24 14.74
N GLN A 68 -12.56 -12.12 14.69
CA GLN A 68 -13.46 -13.14 14.15
C GLN A 68 -13.41 -13.27 12.61
N VAL A 69 -12.93 -12.25 11.90
CA VAL A 69 -12.89 -12.25 10.42
C VAL A 69 -11.49 -12.52 9.87
N ILE A 70 -10.46 -12.49 10.73
CA ILE A 70 -9.08 -12.70 10.31
C ILE A 70 -8.83 -14.20 10.08
N PRO A 71 -8.45 -14.62 8.85
CA PRO A 71 -8.08 -16.01 8.60
C PRO A 71 -6.75 -16.35 9.27
N ASN A 72 -6.45 -17.65 9.42
CA ASN A 72 -5.10 -18.07 9.80
C ASN A 72 -4.11 -17.66 8.68
N ILE A 73 -3.10 -16.87 9.04
CA ILE A 73 -2.09 -16.36 8.13
C ILE A 73 -0.66 -16.58 8.65
N ASP A 74 -0.43 -17.61 9.48
CA ASP A 74 0.84 -17.79 10.21
C ASP A 74 2.06 -17.82 9.26
N VAL A 75 1.90 -18.45 8.09
CA VAL A 75 2.98 -18.57 7.10
C VAL A 75 3.22 -17.23 6.38
N LEU A 76 2.15 -16.50 6.06
CA LEU A 76 2.27 -15.15 5.50
C LEU A 76 2.88 -14.18 6.52
N SER A 77 2.47 -14.25 7.79
CA SER A 77 2.99 -13.43 8.87
C SER A 77 4.50 -13.65 9.06
N ALA A 78 4.94 -14.91 9.05
CA ALA A 78 6.36 -15.24 9.17
C ALA A 78 7.17 -14.69 7.99
N ALA A 79 6.74 -14.96 6.75
CA ALA A 79 7.40 -14.47 5.55
C ALA A 79 7.43 -12.94 5.48
N TYR A 80 6.33 -12.27 5.83
CA TYR A 80 6.27 -10.82 5.91
C TYR A 80 7.24 -10.28 6.96
N GLY A 81 7.29 -10.89 8.15
CA GLY A 81 8.27 -10.52 9.18
C GLY A 81 9.71 -10.61 8.69
N GLU A 82 10.07 -11.69 7.99
CA GLU A 82 11.39 -11.85 7.39
C GLU A 82 11.69 -10.76 6.35
N ARG A 83 10.73 -10.44 5.46
CA ARG A 83 10.86 -9.36 4.47
C ARG A 83 11.04 -8.00 5.15
N VAL A 84 10.24 -7.73 6.17
CA VAL A 84 10.29 -6.47 6.92
C VAL A 84 11.64 -6.32 7.62
N SER A 85 12.13 -7.37 8.29
CA SER A 85 13.44 -7.34 8.95
C SER A 85 14.58 -7.22 7.95
N GLU A 86 14.50 -7.87 6.79
CA GLU A 86 15.46 -7.71 5.69
C GLU A 86 15.53 -6.26 5.24
N ILE A 87 14.39 -5.64 4.92
CA ILE A 87 14.32 -4.25 4.44
C ILE A 87 14.79 -3.27 5.52
N ALA A 88 14.33 -3.44 6.77
CA ALA A 88 14.61 -2.53 7.87
C ALA A 88 16.10 -2.50 8.27
N THR A 89 16.85 -3.54 7.95
CA THR A 89 18.28 -3.67 8.29
C THR A 89 19.22 -3.28 7.15
N LEU A 90 18.69 -2.82 6.00
CA LEU A 90 19.52 -2.29 4.92
C LEU A 90 20.27 -1.03 5.37
N SER A 91 21.56 -0.97 5.05
CA SER A 91 22.46 0.13 5.45
C SER A 91 22.00 1.51 4.97
N GLN A 92 21.31 1.57 3.82
CA GLN A 92 20.75 2.81 3.27
C GLN A 92 19.72 3.49 4.19
N PHE A 93 19.11 2.75 5.12
CA PHE A 93 18.15 3.27 6.09
C PHE A 93 18.72 3.38 7.51
N ASP A 94 19.97 2.98 7.73
CA ASP A 94 20.63 3.13 9.02
C ASP A 94 21.19 4.55 9.18
N LEU A 95 20.36 5.41 9.77
CA LEU A 95 20.66 6.83 9.96
C LEU A 95 21.11 7.14 11.40
N ARG A 96 21.46 6.13 12.21
CA ARG A 96 21.76 6.29 13.65
C ARG A 96 23.05 7.06 13.94
N ASN A 97 23.97 7.12 12.99
CA ASN A 97 25.28 7.76 13.15
C ASN A 97 25.29 9.26 12.79
N VAL A 98 24.15 9.82 12.41
CA VAL A 98 24.01 11.23 12.05
C VAL A 98 23.27 11.96 13.18
N ASP A 99 23.73 13.15 13.55
CA ASP A 99 23.01 13.99 14.51
C ASP A 99 21.80 14.63 13.83
N HIS A 100 20.61 14.23 14.27
CA HIS A 100 19.33 14.73 13.76
C HIS A 100 18.64 15.69 14.74
N GLY A 101 19.33 16.07 15.82
CA GLY A 101 18.83 16.96 16.86
C GLY A 101 17.40 16.62 17.33
N PRO A 102 16.43 17.55 17.23
CA PRO A 102 15.07 17.37 17.72
C PRO A 102 14.27 16.27 16.98
N PHE A 103 14.73 15.82 15.81
CA PHE A 103 14.05 14.80 15.01
C PHE A 103 14.62 13.39 15.18
N SER A 104 15.65 13.21 16.01
CA SER A 104 16.30 11.93 16.30
C SER A 104 15.31 10.78 16.61
N GLY A 105 14.21 11.08 17.31
CA GLY A 105 13.15 10.10 17.61
C GLY A 105 12.33 9.61 16.40
N HIS A 106 12.38 10.30 15.26
CA HIS A 106 11.57 10.01 14.07
C HIS A 106 12.41 9.57 12.86
N VAL A 107 13.72 9.47 13.04
CA VAL A 107 14.65 9.12 11.97
C VAL A 107 14.68 7.61 11.72
N GLY A 108 14.88 7.25 10.44
CA GLY A 108 15.00 5.87 9.98
C GLY A 108 13.65 5.29 9.58
N VAL A 109 13.59 3.97 9.52
CA VAL A 109 12.38 3.24 9.09
C VAL A 109 11.21 3.44 10.05
N ASP A 110 10.02 3.65 9.51
CA ASP A 110 8.77 3.66 10.30
C ASP A 110 8.06 2.33 10.15
N GLY A 111 8.31 1.42 11.08
CA GLY A 111 7.52 0.18 11.21
C GLY A 111 6.68 0.17 12.48
N THR A 112 6.25 1.34 12.96
CA THR A 112 5.57 1.47 14.27
C THR A 112 4.28 0.65 14.31
N SER A 113 3.45 0.73 13.28
CA SER A 113 2.21 -0.06 13.16
C SER A 113 2.47 -1.57 13.03
N ILE A 114 3.54 -1.98 12.33
CA ILE A 114 3.97 -3.40 12.24
C ILE A 114 4.31 -3.92 13.63
N TYR A 115 5.20 -3.20 14.30
CA TYR A 115 5.74 -3.63 15.59
C TYR A 115 4.67 -3.57 16.69
N ALA A 116 3.73 -2.63 16.59
CA ALA A 116 2.53 -2.60 17.42
C ALA A 116 1.68 -3.84 17.18
N ALA A 117 1.38 -4.17 15.93
CA ALA A 117 0.57 -5.34 15.58
C ALA A 117 1.14 -6.64 16.19
N VAL A 118 2.42 -6.92 15.96
CA VAL A 118 3.05 -8.18 16.42
C VAL A 118 3.27 -8.25 17.93
N SER A 119 3.37 -7.10 18.61
CA SER A 119 3.46 -7.05 20.08
C SER A 119 2.09 -7.06 20.77
N SER A 120 1.00 -6.81 20.03
CA SER A 120 -0.37 -6.80 20.54
C SER A 120 -1.12 -8.13 20.37
N GLY A 121 -0.71 -9.00 19.44
CA GLY A 121 -1.36 -10.30 19.20
C GLY A 121 -0.97 -10.97 17.88
N LYS A 122 -1.12 -12.30 17.81
CA LYS A 122 -0.64 -13.14 16.69
C LYS A 122 -1.27 -12.78 15.34
N SER A 123 -2.55 -12.46 15.31
CA SER A 123 -3.30 -12.23 14.07
C SER A 123 -3.45 -10.75 13.70
N ILE A 124 -2.99 -9.83 14.56
CA ILE A 124 -3.20 -8.38 14.38
C ILE A 124 -2.36 -7.84 13.23
N ILE A 125 -1.26 -8.52 12.87
CA ILE A 125 -0.46 -8.18 11.70
C ILE A 125 -1.30 -8.12 10.41
N ALA A 126 -2.38 -8.91 10.32
CA ALA A 126 -3.33 -8.87 9.22
C ALA A 126 -3.89 -7.45 9.00
N LEU A 127 -4.15 -6.70 10.07
CA LEU A 127 -4.71 -5.33 10.00
C LEU A 127 -3.69 -4.31 9.51
N HIS A 128 -2.40 -4.53 9.79
CA HIS A 128 -1.34 -3.76 9.15
C HIS A 128 -1.23 -4.10 7.67
N LEU A 129 -1.35 -5.38 7.29
CA LEU A 129 -1.36 -5.79 5.88
C LEU A 129 -2.53 -5.14 5.10
N LEU A 130 -3.70 -4.99 5.73
CA LEU A 130 -4.82 -4.21 5.18
C LEU A 130 -4.46 -2.74 5.04
N ALA A 131 -3.84 -2.13 6.06
CA ALA A 131 -3.41 -0.74 5.99
C ALA A 131 -2.42 -0.52 4.83
N CYS A 132 -1.53 -1.45 4.53
CA CYS A 132 -0.65 -1.37 3.36
C CYS A 132 -1.39 -1.46 2.02
N MET A 133 -2.46 -2.25 1.91
CA MET A 133 -3.31 -2.27 0.70
C MET A 133 -4.04 -0.94 0.52
N LEU A 134 -4.64 -0.42 1.59
CA LEU A 134 -5.34 0.86 1.56
C LEU A 134 -4.39 2.03 1.29
N ALA A 135 -3.22 2.04 1.92
CA ALA A 135 -2.22 3.09 1.73
C ALA A 135 -1.67 3.10 0.30
N ARG A 136 -1.60 1.94 -0.37
CA ARG A 136 -1.19 1.87 -1.77
C ARG A 136 -2.27 2.37 -2.73
N MET A 137 -3.55 2.22 -2.43
CA MET A 137 -4.63 2.58 -3.37
C MET A 137 -5.26 3.95 -3.12
N PHE A 138 -5.27 4.40 -1.88
CA PHE A 138 -6.01 5.57 -1.45
C PHE A 138 -5.10 6.59 -0.77
N SER A 139 -5.46 7.87 -0.91
CA SER A 139 -4.85 8.95 -0.13
C SER A 139 -5.08 8.75 1.37
N GLY A 140 -4.30 9.43 2.22
CA GLY A 140 -4.45 9.28 3.68
C GLY A 140 -5.85 9.62 4.19
N ALA A 141 -6.50 10.63 3.62
CA ALA A 141 -7.85 11.03 4.01
C ALA A 141 -8.91 9.99 3.60
N GLU A 142 -8.81 9.45 2.39
CA GLU A 142 -9.67 8.38 1.87
C GLU A 142 -9.47 7.09 2.68
N ALA A 143 -8.24 6.66 2.91
CA ALA A 143 -7.92 5.47 3.71
C ALA A 143 -8.46 5.60 5.15
N THR A 144 -8.33 6.78 5.77
CA THR A 144 -8.91 7.04 7.10
C THR A 144 -10.44 6.99 7.07
N ALA A 145 -11.09 7.43 5.98
CA ALA A 145 -12.54 7.31 5.81
C ALA A 145 -12.98 5.84 5.67
N ILE A 146 -12.24 5.04 4.88
CA ILE A 146 -12.46 3.60 4.75
C ILE A 146 -12.34 2.93 6.11
N TRP A 147 -11.25 3.16 6.84
CA TRP A 147 -11.06 2.59 8.18
C TRP A 147 -12.20 2.93 9.14
N ALA A 148 -12.68 4.18 9.15
CA ALA A 148 -13.81 4.57 9.98
C ALA A 148 -15.08 3.78 9.62
N GLN A 149 -15.35 3.62 8.32
CA GLN A 149 -16.46 2.81 7.84
C GLN A 149 -16.32 1.33 8.23
N LEU A 150 -15.10 0.77 8.17
CA LEU A 150 -14.86 -0.61 8.59
C LEU A 150 -15.13 -0.82 10.08
N VAL A 151 -14.69 0.13 10.92
CA VAL A 151 -14.93 0.10 12.36
C VAL A 151 -16.43 0.17 12.65
N ASP A 152 -17.15 1.11 12.03
CA ASP A 152 -18.59 1.27 12.24
C ASP A 152 -19.39 0.04 11.78
N CYS A 153 -19.04 -0.54 10.63
CA CYS A 153 -19.66 -1.77 10.15
C CYS A 153 -19.40 -2.95 11.09
N ARG A 154 -18.16 -3.16 11.54
CA ARG A 154 -17.85 -4.22 12.52
C ARG A 154 -18.56 -4.05 13.85
N LEU A 155 -18.66 -2.82 14.34
CA LEU A 155 -19.40 -2.53 15.56
C LEU A 155 -20.87 -2.96 15.44
N LYS A 156 -21.51 -2.66 14.30
CA LYS A 156 -22.88 -3.10 14.02
C LYS A 156 -23.01 -4.62 13.96
N GLU A 157 -22.14 -5.30 13.21
CA GLU A 157 -22.17 -6.77 13.10
C GLU A 157 -21.99 -7.47 14.46
N ILE A 158 -21.09 -6.98 15.32
CA ILE A 158 -20.88 -7.54 16.66
C ILE A 158 -22.09 -7.29 17.56
N GLN A 159 -22.71 -6.12 17.44
CA GLN A 159 -23.90 -5.78 18.21
C GLN A 159 -25.08 -6.67 17.81
N GLU A 160 -25.35 -6.81 16.50
CA GLU A 160 -26.39 -7.68 15.96
C GLU A 160 -26.15 -9.16 16.35
N ALA A 161 -24.92 -9.65 16.26
CA ALA A 161 -24.56 -11.00 16.69
C ALA A 161 -24.73 -11.22 18.21
N SER A 162 -24.44 -10.21 19.03
CA SER A 162 -24.62 -10.27 20.48
C SER A 162 -26.10 -10.27 20.89
N GLU A 163 -26.98 -9.62 20.12
CA GLU A 163 -28.42 -9.61 20.33
C GLU A 163 -29.05 -10.96 19.95
N ALA A 164 -28.49 -11.65 18.94
CA ALA A 164 -28.96 -12.95 18.47
C ALA A 164 -28.57 -14.15 19.38
N SER A 165 -27.52 -14.04 20.19
CA SER A 165 -26.98 -15.16 20.98
C SER A 165 -26.53 -14.73 22.38
N GLN A 166 -27.28 -15.13 23.42
CA GLN A 166 -26.98 -14.80 24.83
C GLN A 166 -25.62 -15.33 25.34
N LEU A 167 -25.02 -16.32 24.65
CA LEU A 167 -23.77 -16.98 25.06
C LEU A 167 -22.50 -16.30 24.52
N GLN A 168 -22.59 -15.47 23.46
CA GLN A 168 -21.45 -14.76 22.86
C GLN A 168 -21.22 -13.35 23.45
N GLY A 169 -22.05 -12.95 24.42
CA GLY A 169 -22.16 -11.56 24.88
C GLY A 169 -20.88 -10.95 25.45
N ILE A 170 -20.07 -11.67 26.25
CA ILE A 170 -18.96 -11.00 26.96
C ILE A 170 -17.81 -10.58 26.02
N ALA A 171 -17.36 -11.47 25.14
CA ALA A 171 -16.31 -11.16 24.18
C ALA A 171 -16.79 -10.13 23.14
N ALA A 172 -18.03 -10.24 22.68
CA ALA A 172 -18.66 -9.29 21.77
C ALA A 172 -18.82 -7.89 22.41
N LEU A 173 -19.30 -7.81 23.66
CA LEU A 173 -19.41 -6.55 24.40
C LEU A 173 -18.04 -5.91 24.63
N TYR A 174 -17.01 -6.72 24.92
CA TYR A 174 -15.65 -6.21 25.05
C TYR A 174 -15.13 -5.65 23.72
N ALA A 175 -15.26 -6.40 22.62
CA ALA A 175 -14.84 -5.96 21.30
C ALA A 175 -15.57 -4.67 20.87
N ALA A 176 -16.88 -4.59 21.11
CA ALA A 176 -17.68 -3.40 20.82
C ALA A 176 -17.23 -2.19 21.63
N GLU A 177 -16.95 -2.37 22.93
CA GLU A 177 -16.44 -1.30 23.79
C GLU A 177 -15.06 -0.82 23.35
N GLN A 178 -14.14 -1.74 23.04
CA GLN A 178 -12.82 -1.39 22.52
C GLN A 178 -12.91 -0.64 21.19
N GLY A 179 -13.80 -1.07 20.30
CA GLY A 179 -14.02 -0.44 19.00
C GLY A 179 -14.57 0.99 19.11
N ARG A 180 -15.50 1.25 20.04
CA ARG A 180 -16.05 2.62 20.28
C ARG A 180 -15.00 3.63 20.75
N GLN A 181 -13.90 3.16 21.31
CA GLN A 181 -12.79 4.01 21.76
C GLN A 181 -11.78 4.34 20.66
N ILE A 182 -11.94 3.79 19.46
CA ILE A 182 -11.07 4.09 18.32
C ILE A 182 -11.46 5.45 17.75
N LEU A 183 -10.56 6.41 17.82
CA LEU A 183 -10.79 7.74 17.27
C LEU A 183 -10.37 7.82 15.80
N ARG A 184 -10.91 8.79 15.07
CA ARG A 184 -10.50 9.03 13.68
C ARG A 184 -8.99 9.33 13.56
N ASP A 185 -8.44 10.06 14.51
CA ASP A 185 -7.02 10.41 14.53
C ASP A 185 -6.13 9.18 14.84
N ASP A 186 -6.64 8.21 15.60
CA ASP A 186 -5.98 6.92 15.81
C ASP A 186 -5.84 6.17 14.48
N LEU A 187 -6.92 6.12 13.69
CA LEU A 187 -6.94 5.49 12.37
C LEU A 187 -6.04 6.21 11.37
N ALA A 188 -6.01 7.55 11.40
CA ALA A 188 -5.12 8.34 10.57
C ALA A 188 -3.64 8.09 10.93
N SER A 189 -3.32 7.98 12.21
CA SER A 189 -1.97 7.65 12.68
C SER A 189 -1.55 6.23 12.30
N TRP A 190 -2.47 5.25 12.39
CA TRP A 190 -2.26 3.88 11.94
C TRP A 190 -1.94 3.81 10.43
N ASP A 191 -2.76 4.44 9.58
CA ASP A 191 -2.52 4.53 8.13
C ASP A 191 -1.20 5.25 7.81
N ALA A 192 -0.92 6.36 8.51
CA ALA A 192 0.31 7.14 8.29
C ALA A 192 1.58 6.31 8.54
N SER A 193 1.60 5.49 9.60
CA SER A 193 2.73 4.58 9.86
C SER A 193 2.83 3.49 8.79
N ALA A 194 1.71 2.88 8.38
CA ALA A 194 1.72 1.88 7.31
C ALA A 194 2.18 2.46 5.96
N ARG A 195 1.78 3.71 5.65
CA ARG A 195 2.20 4.44 4.45
C ARG A 195 3.68 4.80 4.48
N ALA A 196 4.19 5.24 5.63
CA ALA A 196 5.61 5.53 5.80
C ALA A 196 6.45 4.25 5.62
N TRP A 197 6.01 3.12 6.19
CA TRP A 197 6.61 1.81 5.92
C TRP A 197 6.60 1.47 4.42
N LEU A 198 5.45 1.63 3.76
CA LEU A 198 5.29 1.28 2.36
C LEU A 198 6.25 2.07 1.46
N GLN A 199 6.51 3.34 1.77
CA GLN A 199 7.50 4.15 1.05
C GLN A 199 8.92 3.58 1.20
N THR A 200 9.33 3.22 2.41
CA THR A 200 10.63 2.58 2.67
C THR A 200 10.75 1.26 1.91
N ALA A 201 9.72 0.41 1.98
CA ALA A 201 9.74 -0.90 1.35
C ALA A 201 9.67 -0.81 -0.20
N ASN A 202 8.93 0.15 -0.75
CA ASN A 202 8.92 0.44 -2.19
C ASN A 202 10.31 0.86 -2.67
N GLU A 203 11.01 1.71 -1.93
CA GLU A 203 12.37 2.11 -2.31
C GLU A 203 13.34 0.91 -2.24
N ALA A 204 13.22 0.08 -1.19
CA ALA A 204 14.07 -1.10 -1.01
C ALA A 204 13.86 -2.18 -2.09
N LYS A 205 12.63 -2.32 -2.58
CA LYS A 205 12.22 -3.34 -3.58
C LYS A 205 11.75 -2.68 -4.87
N LYS A 206 12.33 -1.53 -5.21
CA LYS A 206 11.92 -0.70 -6.34
C LYS A 206 11.91 -1.49 -7.64
N ARG A 207 12.94 -2.31 -7.85
CA ARG A 207 13.08 -3.12 -9.07
C ARG A 207 11.94 -4.12 -9.23
N GLU A 208 11.66 -4.91 -8.20
CA GLU A 208 10.61 -5.92 -8.23
C GLU A 208 9.22 -5.28 -8.29
N ASP A 209 9.01 -4.20 -7.53
CA ASP A 209 7.77 -3.42 -7.55
C ASP A 209 7.48 -2.83 -8.94
N THR A 210 8.47 -2.17 -9.55
CA THR A 210 8.35 -1.66 -10.92
C THR A 210 8.05 -2.81 -11.87
N GLN A 211 8.82 -3.90 -11.84
CA GLN A 211 8.61 -5.02 -12.75
C GLN A 211 7.21 -5.64 -12.63
N LEU A 212 6.71 -5.83 -11.40
CA LEU A 212 5.35 -6.34 -11.19
C LEU A 212 4.30 -5.34 -11.71
N LYS A 213 4.46 -4.04 -11.44
CA LYS A 213 3.57 -2.99 -11.99
C LYS A 213 3.51 -3.03 -13.53
N LEU A 214 4.66 -3.22 -14.20
CA LEU A 214 4.73 -3.33 -15.66
C LEU A 214 3.92 -4.50 -16.21
N ILE A 215 3.91 -5.62 -15.49
CA ILE A 215 3.21 -6.84 -15.88
C ILE A 215 1.71 -6.70 -15.64
N VAL A 216 1.33 -6.04 -14.56
CA VAL A 216 -0.07 -5.86 -14.13
C VAL A 216 -0.79 -4.73 -14.88
N ARG A 217 -0.08 -4.03 -15.78
CA ARG A 217 -0.55 -2.91 -16.62
C ARG A 217 -1.88 -3.16 -17.35
N ASN A 218 -2.19 -4.42 -17.72
CA ASN A 218 -3.41 -4.78 -18.46
C ASN A 218 -4.37 -5.68 -17.65
N LEU A 219 -4.25 -5.71 -16.32
CA LEU A 219 -4.97 -6.66 -15.47
C LEU A 219 -6.15 -6.06 -14.70
N LEU A 220 -7.10 -6.96 -14.42
CA LEU A 220 -8.49 -6.75 -14.01
C LEU A 220 -8.72 -5.84 -12.79
N SER A 221 -9.92 -5.24 -12.79
CA SER A 221 -10.52 -4.58 -11.64
C SER A 221 -10.60 -5.52 -10.43
N ILE A 222 -10.45 -4.96 -9.23
CA ILE A 222 -10.72 -5.65 -7.97
C ILE A 222 -12.20 -6.04 -7.93
N HIS A 223 -12.48 -7.26 -7.50
CA HIS A 223 -13.85 -7.76 -7.38
C HIS A 223 -14.72 -6.81 -6.53
N ASN A 224 -15.87 -6.41 -7.09
CA ASN A 224 -16.84 -5.53 -6.45
C ASN A 224 -18.15 -6.29 -6.23
N SER A 225 -18.37 -6.76 -5.01
CA SER A 225 -19.51 -7.61 -4.59
C SER A 225 -20.63 -6.85 -3.90
N GLY A 226 -20.46 -5.57 -3.56
CA GLY A 226 -21.48 -4.83 -2.83
C GLY A 226 -20.98 -3.58 -2.10
N THR A 227 -21.12 -3.56 -0.77
CA THR A 227 -20.75 -2.39 0.04
C THR A 227 -19.23 -2.25 0.16
N THR A 228 -18.75 -1.03 0.41
CA THR A 228 -17.33 -0.76 0.76
C THR A 228 -16.78 -1.73 1.78
N TYR A 229 -17.55 -2.02 2.82
CA TYR A 229 -17.13 -2.94 3.87
C TYR A 229 -16.92 -4.37 3.35
N SER A 230 -17.94 -4.97 2.71
CA SER A 230 -17.84 -6.33 2.17
C SER A 230 -16.74 -6.42 1.11
N ASN A 231 -16.64 -5.44 0.21
CA ASN A 231 -15.58 -5.38 -0.78
C ASN A 231 -14.19 -5.36 -0.14
N VAL A 232 -13.96 -4.51 0.86
CA VAL A 232 -12.64 -4.41 1.51
C VAL A 232 -12.29 -5.67 2.28
N ILE A 233 -13.22 -6.22 3.05
CA ILE A 233 -12.98 -7.42 3.84
C ILE A 233 -12.75 -8.63 2.95
N GLU A 234 -13.58 -8.85 1.93
CA GLU A 234 -13.45 -9.99 1.02
C GLU A 234 -12.13 -9.95 0.24
N ASN A 235 -11.80 -8.81 -0.36
CA ASN A 235 -10.57 -8.66 -1.13
C ASN A 235 -9.31 -8.80 -0.28
N TRP A 236 -9.33 -8.26 0.94
CA TRP A 236 -8.24 -8.45 1.90
C TRP A 236 -8.06 -9.91 2.31
N ILE A 237 -9.15 -10.61 2.62
CA ILE A 237 -9.12 -12.03 2.98
C ILE A 237 -8.62 -12.89 1.80
N VAL A 238 -9.12 -12.64 0.59
CA VAL A 238 -8.71 -13.36 -0.63
C VAL A 238 -7.22 -13.14 -0.88
N ALA A 239 -6.73 -11.90 -0.81
CA ALA A 239 -5.32 -11.59 -0.97
C ALA A 239 -4.46 -12.35 0.07
N MET A 240 -4.83 -12.32 1.36
CA MET A 240 -4.05 -12.98 2.41
C MET A 240 -4.00 -14.50 2.24
N LYS A 241 -5.14 -15.14 1.96
CA LYS A 241 -5.21 -16.59 1.77
C LYS A 241 -4.40 -17.03 0.55
N THR A 242 -4.51 -16.29 -0.56
CA THR A 242 -3.80 -16.58 -1.80
C THR A 242 -2.29 -16.43 -1.64
N CYS A 243 -1.83 -15.31 -1.05
CA CYS A 243 -0.41 -15.10 -0.76
C CYS A 243 0.14 -16.16 0.20
N GLN A 244 -0.62 -16.57 1.21
CA GLN A 244 -0.21 -17.66 2.09
C GLN A 244 -0.01 -18.98 1.33
N ASN A 245 -0.91 -19.32 0.40
CA ASN A 245 -0.78 -20.52 -0.42
C ASN A 245 0.45 -20.45 -1.35
N LEU A 246 0.70 -19.29 -1.95
CA LEU A 246 1.88 -19.06 -2.79
C LEU A 246 3.18 -19.28 -1.99
N ILE A 247 3.28 -18.69 -0.80
CA ILE A 247 4.44 -18.87 0.09
C ILE A 247 4.66 -20.35 0.44
N ARG A 248 3.57 -21.13 0.57
CA ARG A 248 3.65 -22.58 0.81
C ARG A 248 4.09 -23.40 -0.40
N GLY A 249 4.22 -22.79 -1.58
CA GLY A 249 4.57 -23.47 -2.82
C GLY A 249 3.36 -24.00 -3.59
N VAL A 250 2.16 -23.54 -3.25
CA VAL A 250 0.93 -23.95 -3.94
C VAL A 250 0.69 -22.97 -5.10
N PRO A 251 0.67 -23.43 -6.36
CA PRO A 251 0.40 -22.56 -7.49
C PRO A 251 -1.02 -22.00 -7.40
N GLN A 252 -1.22 -20.76 -7.83
CA GLN A 252 -2.52 -20.09 -7.79
C GLN A 252 -2.86 -19.52 -9.17
N ASP A 253 -4.11 -19.69 -9.58
CA ASP A 253 -4.68 -18.95 -10.70
C ASP A 253 -5.35 -17.69 -10.15
N VAL A 254 -4.90 -16.52 -10.61
CA VAL A 254 -5.29 -15.23 -10.02
C VAL A 254 -6.10 -14.44 -11.04
N THR A 255 -7.39 -14.30 -10.74
CA THR A 255 -8.34 -13.47 -11.50
C THR A 255 -8.75 -12.20 -10.75
N ASN A 256 -8.52 -12.14 -9.44
CA ASN A 256 -8.84 -10.97 -8.62
C ASN A 256 -7.61 -10.08 -8.41
N GLY A 257 -7.68 -8.83 -8.87
CA GLY A 257 -6.63 -7.82 -8.72
C GLY A 257 -6.21 -7.54 -7.27
N ALA A 258 -7.05 -7.87 -6.28
CA ALA A 258 -6.72 -7.73 -4.86
C ALA A 258 -5.48 -8.55 -4.44
N VAL A 259 -5.27 -9.72 -5.05
CA VAL A 259 -4.08 -10.55 -4.78
C VAL A 259 -2.82 -9.83 -5.24
N LEU A 260 -2.84 -9.25 -6.44
CA LEU A 260 -1.73 -8.49 -6.99
C LEU A 260 -1.43 -7.24 -6.16
N LEU A 261 -2.48 -6.53 -5.74
CA LEU A 261 -2.36 -5.42 -4.80
C LEU A 261 -1.72 -5.87 -3.48
N GLY A 262 -2.14 -7.01 -2.92
CA GLY A 262 -1.56 -7.59 -1.72
C GLY A 262 -0.05 -7.89 -1.89
N LEU A 263 0.33 -8.55 -2.98
CA LEU A 263 1.73 -8.87 -3.28
C LEU A 263 2.61 -7.61 -3.37
N MET A 264 2.12 -6.59 -4.08
CA MET A 264 2.79 -5.29 -4.18
C MET A 264 2.88 -4.60 -2.82
N SER A 265 1.79 -4.62 -2.03
CA SER A 265 1.71 -4.00 -0.70
C SER A 265 2.55 -4.70 0.36
N TRP A 266 2.84 -5.99 0.21
CA TRP A 266 3.58 -6.78 1.18
C TRP A 266 4.99 -7.14 0.71
N HIS A 267 5.35 -6.69 -0.50
CA HIS A 267 6.66 -6.86 -1.14
C HIS A 267 7.11 -8.31 -1.23
N ILE A 268 6.16 -9.18 -1.59
CA ILE A 268 6.37 -10.62 -1.83
C ILE A 268 6.17 -10.85 -3.32
N TYR A 269 7.19 -11.32 -4.01
CA TYR A 269 7.22 -11.39 -5.47
C TYR A 269 7.34 -12.84 -5.97
N PRO A 270 6.25 -13.60 -6.03
CA PRO A 270 6.26 -14.94 -6.61
C PRO A 270 6.55 -14.88 -8.10
N ASP A 271 7.04 -15.99 -8.65
CA ASP A 271 7.19 -16.15 -10.09
C ASP A 271 5.81 -16.12 -10.77
N LEU A 272 5.77 -15.59 -11.99
CA LEU A 272 4.55 -15.39 -12.76
C LEU A 272 4.58 -16.18 -14.06
N ASN A 273 3.46 -16.81 -14.39
CA ASN A 273 3.16 -17.37 -15.69
C ASN A 273 2.03 -16.56 -16.33
N ILE A 274 2.36 -15.79 -17.37
CA ILE A 274 1.42 -14.89 -18.07
C ILE A 274 0.99 -15.60 -19.34
N PHE A 275 -0.32 -15.68 -19.63
CA PHE A 275 -0.80 -16.42 -20.82
C PHE A 275 -0.93 -15.59 -22.10
N CYS A 276 -0.97 -14.25 -22.04
CA CYS A 276 -1.20 -13.41 -23.23
C CYS A 276 -0.45 -12.07 -23.22
N PRO A 277 0.83 -12.01 -23.61
CA PRO A 277 1.59 -13.08 -24.27
C PRO A 277 2.07 -14.16 -23.30
N ASP A 278 2.23 -15.40 -23.80
CA ASP A 278 2.83 -16.50 -23.04
C ASP A 278 4.25 -16.12 -22.61
N ARG A 279 4.42 -15.88 -21.31
CA ARG A 279 5.68 -15.40 -20.73
C ARG A 279 5.81 -15.84 -19.29
N TYR A 280 6.90 -16.56 -19.02
CA TYR A 280 7.37 -16.80 -17.68
C TYR A 280 8.22 -15.63 -17.17
N VAL A 281 7.92 -15.14 -15.98
CA VAL A 281 8.69 -14.09 -15.30
C VAL A 281 9.19 -14.63 -13.96
N ALA A 282 10.49 -14.84 -13.87
CA ALA A 282 11.15 -15.29 -12.65
C ALA A 282 11.54 -14.10 -11.78
N PHE A 283 10.90 -13.95 -10.62
CA PHE A 283 11.31 -13.05 -9.55
C PHE A 283 12.29 -13.74 -8.59
N ASN A 284 12.21 -15.07 -8.44
CA ASN A 284 13.03 -15.88 -7.54
C ASN A 284 13.01 -15.37 -6.09
N ASP A 285 11.85 -14.93 -5.61
CA ASP A 285 11.73 -14.46 -4.23
C ASP A 285 11.92 -15.62 -3.24
N ARG A 286 12.97 -15.54 -2.43
CA ARG A 286 13.35 -16.55 -1.43
C ARG A 286 12.26 -16.89 -0.41
N LEU A 287 11.28 -16.01 -0.24
CA LEU A 287 10.16 -16.22 0.69
C LEU A 287 9.09 -17.14 0.09
N VAL A 288 9.12 -17.37 -1.22
CA VAL A 288 8.15 -18.22 -1.92
C VAL A 288 8.79 -19.57 -2.19
N LYS A 289 8.20 -20.65 -1.65
CA LYS A 289 8.67 -22.00 -1.92
C LYS A 289 8.49 -22.37 -3.39
N ALA A 290 9.37 -23.24 -3.89
CA ALA A 290 9.26 -23.80 -5.23
C ALA A 290 7.84 -24.36 -5.49
N GLY A 291 7.29 -24.05 -6.65
CA GLY A 291 5.89 -24.35 -7.02
C GLY A 291 4.89 -23.22 -6.74
N GLY A 292 5.26 -22.23 -5.91
CA GLY A 292 4.46 -21.04 -5.63
C GLY A 292 4.47 -20.06 -6.80
N VAL A 293 3.84 -20.44 -7.91
CA VAL A 293 3.77 -19.65 -9.14
C VAL A 293 2.36 -19.11 -9.31
N ILE A 294 2.24 -17.84 -9.70
CA ILE A 294 0.96 -17.26 -10.09
C ILE A 294 0.76 -17.46 -11.57
N THR A 295 -0.42 -17.93 -11.93
CA THR A 295 -0.89 -17.94 -13.30
C THR A 295 -1.84 -16.77 -13.52
N LEU A 296 -1.59 -15.97 -14.56
CA LEU A 296 -2.36 -14.77 -14.89
C LEU A 296 -3.12 -15.00 -16.20
N GLY A 297 -4.44 -15.19 -16.08
CA GLY A 297 -5.38 -15.13 -17.19
C GLY A 297 -5.67 -13.67 -17.56
N LEU A 298 -5.11 -13.19 -18.67
CA LEU A 298 -5.33 -11.83 -19.15
C LEU A 298 -6.62 -11.78 -19.99
N GLU A 299 -7.77 -11.52 -19.38
CA GLU A 299 -8.94 -11.01 -20.11
C GLU A 299 -8.94 -9.48 -20.07
N SER A 300 -8.64 -8.85 -21.21
CA SER A 300 -8.75 -7.41 -21.37
C SER A 300 -10.22 -7.01 -21.33
N GLN A 301 -10.71 -6.48 -20.20
CA GLN A 301 -11.97 -5.75 -20.22
C GLN A 301 -11.76 -4.42 -20.94
N ASP A 302 -12.52 -4.19 -22.01
CA ASP A 302 -12.59 -2.91 -22.71
C ASP A 302 -12.92 -1.78 -21.72
N GLY A 303 -11.97 -0.87 -21.46
CA GLY A 303 -12.27 0.38 -20.76
C GLY A 303 -11.12 1.03 -20.01
N SER A 304 -10.47 2.01 -20.64
CA SER A 304 -9.78 3.23 -20.14
C SER A 304 -8.90 3.26 -18.86
N LEU A 305 -8.84 2.21 -18.06
CA LEU A 305 -8.10 2.12 -16.80
C LEU A 305 -6.96 1.10 -16.94
N SER A 306 -5.76 1.51 -16.54
CA SER A 306 -4.52 0.72 -16.60
C SER A 306 -4.16 0.27 -15.17
N GLY A 307 -3.79 -1.00 -15.00
CA GLY A 307 -3.47 -1.60 -13.70
C GLY A 307 -4.68 -1.99 -12.83
N VAL A 308 -4.42 -2.44 -11.60
CA VAL A 308 -5.46 -2.86 -10.64
C VAL A 308 -6.35 -1.67 -10.26
N SER A 309 -7.64 -1.71 -10.60
CA SER A 309 -8.62 -0.69 -10.18
C SER A 309 -9.43 -1.14 -8.97
N TRP A 310 -9.68 -0.24 -8.01
CA TRP A 310 -10.54 -0.50 -6.86
C TRP A 310 -11.61 0.58 -6.73
N SER A 311 -12.88 0.16 -6.86
CA SER A 311 -14.03 1.00 -6.59
C SER A 311 -14.56 0.83 -5.16
N VAL A 312 -14.66 1.92 -4.41
CA VAL A 312 -15.16 1.96 -3.03
C VAL A 312 -16.11 3.15 -2.85
N SER A 313 -17.25 2.93 -2.20
CA SER A 313 -18.23 3.98 -1.86
C SER A 313 -17.93 4.61 -0.50
N LEU A 314 -17.39 5.81 -0.47
CA LEU A 314 -17.03 6.49 0.78
C LEU A 314 -18.21 7.28 1.33
N SER A 315 -18.77 6.82 2.44
CA SER A 315 -19.81 7.54 3.19
C SER A 315 -19.24 8.44 4.31
N HIS A 316 -17.93 8.37 4.59
CA HIS A 316 -17.28 9.04 5.72
C HIS A 316 -16.20 10.05 5.29
N LEU A 317 -16.23 10.52 4.05
CA LEU A 317 -15.32 11.59 3.62
C LEU A 317 -15.82 12.92 4.23
N ARG A 318 -15.00 13.59 5.03
CA ARG A 318 -15.39 14.85 5.68
C ARG A 318 -15.85 15.87 4.61
N PHE A 319 -17.02 16.47 4.85
CA PHE A 319 -17.64 17.61 4.14
C PHE A 319 -18.52 17.37 2.90
N TYR A 320 -18.92 16.14 2.55
CA TYR A 320 -19.95 15.95 1.51
C TYR A 320 -21.01 14.91 1.90
N GLY A 321 -22.23 15.11 1.39
CA GLY A 321 -23.47 14.39 1.68
C GLY A 321 -23.47 12.93 1.21
N ASP A 322 -24.32 12.58 0.24
CA ASP A 322 -24.55 11.19 -0.17
C ASP A 322 -23.25 10.43 -0.51
N PRO A 323 -23.21 9.09 -0.28
CA PRO A 323 -22.01 8.28 -0.50
C PRO A 323 -21.41 8.47 -1.89
N VAL A 324 -20.10 8.77 -1.95
CA VAL A 324 -19.39 8.98 -3.22
C VAL A 324 -18.64 7.72 -3.61
N VAL A 325 -18.96 7.16 -4.78
CA VAL A 325 -18.19 6.05 -5.37
C VAL A 325 -16.90 6.60 -5.93
N ILE A 326 -15.77 6.09 -5.44
CA ILE A 326 -14.42 6.42 -5.92
C ILE A 326 -13.83 5.18 -6.54
N GLU A 327 -13.39 5.29 -7.80
CA GLU A 327 -12.57 4.28 -8.47
C GLU A 327 -11.12 4.78 -8.54
N LYS A 328 -10.17 3.99 -8.05
CA LYS A 328 -8.73 4.29 -8.08
C LYS A 328 -7.98 3.18 -8.81
N SER A 329 -7.06 3.52 -9.69
CA SER A 329 -6.07 2.57 -10.19
C SER A 329 -4.81 2.61 -9.34
N SER A 330 -4.06 1.49 -9.26
CA SER A 330 -2.76 1.47 -8.59
C SER A 330 -1.75 2.43 -9.24
N GLU A 331 -1.97 2.88 -10.47
CA GLU A 331 -1.11 3.87 -11.15
C GLU A 331 -1.41 5.31 -10.69
N ASP A 332 -2.63 5.60 -10.19
CA ASP A 332 -3.04 6.95 -9.77
C ASP A 332 -2.46 7.39 -8.41
N SER A 333 -1.91 6.46 -7.62
CA SER A 333 -1.45 6.71 -6.25
C SER A 333 0.06 6.90 -6.11
N ASP A 334 0.83 6.51 -7.12
CA ASP A 334 2.28 6.61 -7.09
C ASP A 334 2.72 8.07 -7.27
N ARG A 335 3.55 8.55 -6.34
CA ARG A 335 4.29 9.79 -6.55
C ARG A 335 5.36 9.52 -7.61
N ILE A 336 5.13 10.00 -8.83
CA ILE A 336 6.14 9.98 -9.89
C ILE A 336 7.31 10.90 -9.52
N THR A 337 8.54 10.43 -9.71
CA THR A 337 9.73 11.27 -9.60
C THR A 337 9.77 12.30 -10.74
N VAL A 338 10.56 13.36 -10.58
CA VAL A 338 10.74 14.37 -11.64
C VAL A 338 11.28 13.74 -12.92
N GLN A 339 12.15 12.74 -12.82
CA GLN A 339 12.70 12.05 -13.99
C GLN A 339 11.64 11.20 -14.70
N GLU A 340 10.79 10.50 -13.96
CA GLU A 340 9.69 9.72 -14.51
C GLU A 340 8.65 10.64 -15.17
N LEU A 341 8.33 11.79 -14.54
CA LEU A 341 7.48 12.82 -15.14
C LEU A 341 8.05 13.35 -16.47
N ARG A 342 9.38 13.51 -16.56
CA ARG A 342 10.05 13.89 -17.81
C ARG A 342 9.87 12.83 -18.88
N TYR A 343 10.06 11.55 -18.55
CA TYR A 343 9.80 10.44 -19.48
C TYR A 343 8.34 10.39 -19.93
N ILE A 344 7.38 10.60 -19.02
CA ILE A 344 5.96 10.69 -19.36
C ILE A 344 5.70 11.86 -20.33
N THR A 345 6.26 13.04 -20.02
CA THR A 345 6.14 14.23 -20.89
C THR A 345 6.69 13.97 -22.28
N LEU A 346 7.86 13.33 -22.38
CA LEU A 346 8.46 12.91 -23.64
C LEU A 346 7.53 11.96 -24.43
N GLY A 347 6.93 11.01 -23.72
CA GLY A 347 5.90 10.12 -24.25
C GLY A 347 4.68 10.83 -24.81
N CYS A 348 4.15 11.82 -24.08
CA CYS A 348 3.01 12.64 -24.52
C CYS A 348 3.33 13.37 -25.84
N VAL A 349 4.55 13.91 -25.97
CA VAL A 349 5.01 14.56 -27.21
C VAL A 349 5.06 13.55 -28.36
N PHE A 350 5.62 12.36 -28.16
CA PHE A 350 5.62 11.31 -29.19
C PHE A 350 4.20 10.87 -29.56
N GLY A 351 3.28 10.81 -28.59
CA GLY A 351 1.87 10.52 -28.81
C GLY A 351 1.14 11.60 -29.62
N SER A 352 1.66 12.82 -29.65
CA SER A 352 1.11 13.92 -30.44
C SER A 352 1.47 13.84 -31.92
N TRP A 353 2.53 13.10 -32.28
CA TRP A 353 3.03 13.00 -33.66
C TRP A 353 2.04 12.26 -34.58
N THR A 354 2.15 12.50 -35.89
CA THR A 354 1.32 11.84 -36.89
C THR A 354 1.69 10.35 -36.96
N ARG A 355 0.72 9.47 -36.69
CA ARG A 355 0.89 8.00 -36.59
C ARG A 355 1.89 7.59 -35.50
N PRO A 356 1.56 7.86 -34.21
CA PRO A 356 2.49 7.62 -33.10
C PRO A 356 2.83 6.13 -32.94
N THR A 357 1.95 5.22 -33.35
CA THR A 357 2.12 3.76 -33.25
C THR A 357 3.12 3.20 -34.27
N SER A 358 3.38 3.91 -35.37
CA SER A 358 4.35 3.46 -36.39
C SER A 358 5.79 3.92 -36.12
N ILE A 359 5.98 4.80 -35.14
CA ILE A 359 7.30 5.36 -34.80
C ILE A 359 7.83 4.63 -33.57
N LYS A 360 9.05 4.08 -33.66
CA LYS A 360 9.71 3.48 -32.52
C LYS A 360 10.19 4.58 -31.56
N VAL A 361 10.10 4.31 -30.26
CA VAL A 361 10.49 5.27 -29.22
C VAL A 361 11.98 5.63 -29.34
N GLU A 362 12.81 4.66 -29.70
CA GLU A 362 14.25 4.84 -29.92
C GLU A 362 14.54 5.81 -31.07
N GLU A 363 13.90 5.60 -32.22
CA GLU A 363 14.06 6.45 -33.41
C GLU A 363 13.56 7.89 -33.13
N ALA A 364 12.46 8.03 -32.39
CA ALA A 364 11.93 9.32 -31.97
C ALA A 364 12.88 10.05 -30.99
N ALA A 365 13.48 9.31 -30.05
CA ALA A 365 14.44 9.86 -29.09
C ALA A 365 15.75 10.27 -29.76
N GLU A 366 16.26 9.48 -30.72
CA GLU A 366 17.43 9.82 -31.53
C GLU A 366 17.21 11.12 -32.30
N CYS A 367 16.03 11.29 -32.90
CA CYS A 367 15.65 12.52 -33.60
C CYS A 367 15.66 13.74 -32.68
N LEU A 368 15.12 13.63 -31.46
CA LEU A 368 15.16 14.74 -30.49
C LEU A 368 16.56 15.00 -29.96
N ALA A 369 17.37 13.96 -29.73
CA ALA A 369 18.77 14.14 -29.32
C ALA A 369 19.56 14.90 -30.38
N ALA A 370 19.42 14.53 -31.65
CA ALA A 370 20.04 15.21 -32.79
C ALA A 370 19.56 16.66 -32.95
N LEU A 371 18.27 16.93 -32.71
CA LEU A 371 17.73 18.29 -32.69
C LEU A 371 18.40 19.14 -31.60
N GLY A 372 18.59 18.57 -30.40
CA GLY A 372 19.29 19.24 -29.30
C GLY A 372 20.73 19.61 -29.66
N GLU A 373 21.47 18.68 -30.27
CA GLU A 373 22.84 18.94 -30.74
C GLU A 373 22.89 20.06 -31.79
N ALA A 374 21.96 20.06 -32.75
CA ALA A 374 21.89 21.11 -33.77
C ALA A 374 21.61 22.50 -33.18
N LEU A 375 20.74 22.57 -32.16
CA LEU A 375 20.42 23.81 -31.42
C LEU A 375 21.60 24.30 -30.57
N GLU A 376 22.39 23.39 -30.00
CA GLU A 376 23.62 23.72 -29.27
C GLU A 376 24.71 24.27 -30.21
N CYS A 377 24.86 23.71 -31.42
CA CYS A 377 25.81 24.21 -32.43
C CYS A 377 25.51 25.64 -32.92
N HIS A 378 24.29 26.13 -32.75
CA HIS A 378 23.87 27.48 -33.16
C HIS A 378 23.83 28.50 -32.00
N ARG A 379 24.29 28.15 -30.80
CA ARG A 379 24.42 29.10 -29.67
C ARG A 379 25.50 30.14 -29.95
N SER A 380 25.10 31.29 -30.47
CA SER A 380 25.91 32.52 -30.42
C SER A 380 25.70 33.24 -29.08
N PRO A 381 26.75 33.76 -28.41
CA PRO A 381 26.65 34.47 -27.12
C PRO A 381 25.78 35.75 -27.18
N THR A 382 25.39 36.21 -28.37
CA THR A 382 24.50 37.37 -28.56
C THR A 382 23.01 37.03 -28.48
N VAL A 383 22.60 35.75 -28.53
CA VAL A 383 21.20 35.30 -28.65
C VAL A 383 20.57 34.90 -27.30
N GLU A 384 21.40 34.78 -26.25
CA GLU A 384 21.03 34.31 -24.92
C GLU A 384 19.96 35.18 -24.21
N LYS A 385 19.91 36.49 -24.52
CA LYS A 385 18.97 37.43 -23.89
C LYS A 385 17.53 37.35 -24.41
N VAL A 386 17.27 36.74 -25.57
CA VAL A 386 15.94 36.76 -26.21
C VAL A 386 15.21 35.41 -26.12
N TYR A 387 15.93 34.29 -26.18
CA TYR A 387 15.32 32.96 -26.27
C TYR A 387 15.50 32.05 -25.04
N GLY A 388 16.30 32.45 -24.06
CA GLY A 388 16.64 31.62 -22.89
C GLY A 388 15.44 31.14 -22.07
N SER A 389 14.32 31.86 -22.10
CA SER A 389 13.06 31.46 -21.46
C SER A 389 12.07 30.73 -22.39
N SER A 390 12.17 30.89 -23.72
CA SER A 390 11.18 30.36 -24.67
C SER A 390 11.45 28.93 -25.16
N LEU A 391 12.69 28.45 -25.08
CA LEU A 391 13.12 27.12 -25.54
C LEU A 391 13.36 26.12 -24.38
N GLY A 392 13.08 26.51 -23.13
CA GLY A 392 13.34 25.67 -21.96
C GLY A 392 12.58 24.33 -21.96
N TRP A 393 11.44 24.27 -22.65
CA TRP A 393 10.68 23.04 -22.82
C TRP A 393 11.33 22.08 -23.84
N ILE A 394 11.99 22.60 -24.89
CA ILE A 394 12.73 21.77 -25.86
C ILE A 394 13.96 21.18 -25.19
N THR A 395 14.73 21.98 -24.44
CA THR A 395 15.93 21.48 -23.75
C THR A 395 15.59 20.36 -22.78
N LEU A 396 14.45 20.46 -22.08
CA LEU A 396 13.95 19.41 -21.22
C LEU A 396 13.72 18.09 -21.99
N LEU A 397 13.09 18.16 -23.17
CA LEU A 397 12.80 16.98 -24.00
C LEU A 397 14.08 16.38 -24.59
N THR A 398 15.02 17.21 -25.06
CA THR A 398 16.28 16.74 -25.63
C THR A 398 17.16 16.08 -24.57
N ASP A 399 17.24 16.66 -23.37
CA ASP A 399 18.00 16.09 -22.26
C ASP A 399 17.39 14.76 -21.81
N THR A 400 16.06 14.69 -21.74
CA THR A 400 15.34 13.46 -21.39
C THR A 400 15.53 12.37 -22.44
N ALA A 401 15.52 12.71 -23.73
CA ALA A 401 15.81 11.79 -24.82
C ALA A 401 17.25 11.26 -24.75
N LYS A 402 18.23 12.13 -24.49
CA LYS A 402 19.63 11.74 -24.25
C LYS A 402 19.74 10.79 -23.06
N CYS A 403 19.09 11.09 -21.93
CA CYS A 403 19.05 10.22 -20.74
C CYS A 403 18.45 8.84 -21.05
N PHE A 404 17.38 8.78 -21.84
CA PHE A 404 16.77 7.51 -22.26
C PHE A 404 17.72 6.69 -23.14
N LEU A 405 18.38 7.33 -24.11
CA LEU A 405 19.32 6.65 -25.01
C LEU A 405 20.59 6.17 -24.28
N SER A 406 21.03 6.89 -23.26
CA SER A 406 22.16 6.49 -22.41
C SER A 406 21.81 5.43 -21.36
N ALA A 407 20.52 5.21 -21.08
CA ALA A 407 20.09 4.24 -20.09
C ALA A 407 20.36 2.81 -20.57
N VAL A 408 20.77 1.94 -19.65
CA VAL A 408 21.15 0.55 -19.94
C VAL A 408 20.22 -0.42 -19.20
N ASP A 409 19.97 -1.58 -19.81
CA ASP A 409 19.19 -2.69 -19.26
C ASP A 409 17.85 -2.25 -18.62
N LYS A 410 17.74 -2.38 -17.30
CA LYS A 410 16.51 -2.14 -16.52
C LYS A 410 16.13 -0.67 -16.40
N GLU A 411 17.11 0.21 -16.42
CA GLU A 411 16.84 1.65 -16.42
C GLU A 411 16.18 2.05 -17.73
N ARG A 412 16.62 1.45 -18.84
CA ARG A 412 16.01 1.64 -20.16
C ARG A 412 14.60 1.07 -20.23
N GLU A 413 14.36 -0.13 -19.68
CA GLU A 413 13.00 -0.70 -19.61
C GLU A 413 12.05 0.19 -18.79
N THR A 414 12.53 0.75 -17.67
CA THR A 414 11.76 1.65 -16.81
C THR A 414 11.47 2.98 -17.51
N ALA A 415 12.47 3.58 -18.16
CA ALA A 415 12.29 4.80 -18.93
C ALA A 415 11.33 4.59 -20.10
N LEU A 416 11.48 3.49 -20.85
CA LEU A 416 10.58 3.11 -21.93
C LEU A 416 9.14 2.95 -21.44
N TYR A 417 8.94 2.39 -20.26
CA TYR A 417 7.61 2.29 -19.64
C TYR A 417 6.94 3.65 -19.48
N PHE A 418 7.62 4.61 -18.85
CA PHE A 418 7.04 5.92 -18.59
C PHE A 418 6.79 6.71 -19.90
N ILE A 419 7.66 6.56 -20.90
CA ILE A 419 7.44 7.12 -22.24
C ILE A 419 6.21 6.50 -22.91
N GLU A 420 6.09 5.18 -22.90
CA GLU A 420 4.93 4.48 -23.46
C GLU A 420 3.63 4.78 -22.70
N PHE A 421 3.72 5.04 -21.40
CA PHE A 421 2.59 5.50 -20.60
C PHE A 421 2.10 6.88 -21.07
N GLY A 422 3.00 7.86 -21.16
CA GLY A 422 2.65 9.20 -21.67
C GLY A 422 2.06 9.18 -23.09
N ARG A 423 2.63 8.33 -23.98
CA ARG A 423 2.17 8.18 -25.37
C ARG A 423 0.70 7.76 -25.48
N ARG A 424 0.20 6.97 -24.52
CA ARG A 424 -1.17 6.44 -24.50
C ARG A 424 -2.17 7.36 -23.81
N GLN A 425 -1.72 8.16 -22.85
CA GLN A 425 -2.57 9.05 -22.03
C GLN A 425 -2.90 10.40 -22.72
N ARG A 426 -2.75 10.51 -24.04
CA ARG A 426 -2.94 11.73 -24.85
C ARG A 426 -4.25 12.48 -24.56
N SER A 427 -5.31 11.79 -24.17
CA SER A 427 -6.63 12.40 -23.94
C SER A 427 -6.81 13.03 -22.55
N LYS A 428 -5.88 12.84 -21.61
CA LYS A 428 -6.04 13.27 -20.20
C LYS A 428 -5.13 14.42 -19.76
N PHE A 429 -4.11 14.79 -20.54
CA PHE A 429 -3.23 15.93 -20.24
C PHE A 429 -3.60 17.14 -21.12
N PRO A 430 -3.89 18.32 -20.54
CA PRO A 430 -4.12 19.52 -21.34
C PRO A 430 -2.82 19.92 -22.05
N GLY A 431 -2.94 20.18 -23.35
CA GLY A 431 -1.87 20.76 -24.18
C GLY A 431 -1.68 22.25 -23.94
#